data_AF-A0A1I3NZN2-F1
#
_entry.id   AF-A0A1I3NZN2-F1
#
_cell.length_a   1.000
_cell.length_b   1.000
_cell.length_c   1.000
_cell.angle_alpha   90.00
_cell.angle_beta   90.00
_cell.angle_gamma   90.00
#
_symmetry.space_group_name_H-M   'P 1'
#
loop_
_entity.id
_entity.type
_entity.pdbx_description
1 polymer ?
#
loop_
_entity_poly.entity_id
_entity_poly.type
_entity_poly.pdbx_seq_one_letter_code
_entity_poly.pdbx_strand_id
1 'polypeptide(L)'
;MRHFMKIVNPTIFLVFLLILSSCSKFEKKQNEQKKILLTATQNFNDVDEIKRTFTIYSDSTYLFTESLKETNHSKIETFKGAIKITRDSIKFDPFEFDFNEAKTAVLKNGFIEFVDGENPDRMKIEKTSLNIKNRLDINKFPNYSVFTFYKKFNNQEWQKEYSNYDLNNQELFKIDEIFRNEFSKNEELRNFNDYLKQIVAIKNGKNEIIIQAHFFCKQSILLESYQYYETSMHDGGNCNVYLELNLKTGKFNFINIAGMA
;
A
#
# COMPACT_ATOMS: atom_id res chain seq x y z
N MET A 1 31.04 -33.97 60.94
CA MET A 1 30.90 -33.00 59.82
C MET A 1 31.99 -33.34 58.81
N ARG A 2 31.67 -33.29 57.50
CA ARG A 2 32.42 -33.81 56.31
C ARG A 2 32.18 -35.29 56.01
N HIS A 3 32.01 -35.72 54.77
CA HIS A 3 31.42 -35.15 53.55
C HIS A 3 31.23 -36.39 52.65
N PHE A 4 30.01 -36.75 52.30
CA PHE A 4 29.77 -37.79 51.29
C PHE A 4 30.20 -37.24 49.93
N MET A 5 31.34 -37.71 49.40
CA MET A 5 31.72 -37.46 48.02
C MET A 5 31.15 -38.60 47.17
N LYS A 6 30.04 -38.32 46.49
CA LYS A 6 29.45 -39.25 45.51
C LYS A 6 30.44 -39.44 44.37
N ILE A 7 30.91 -40.67 44.21
CA ILE A 7 31.66 -41.11 43.03
C ILE A 7 30.69 -41.01 41.85
N VAL A 8 30.85 -39.97 41.05
CA VAL A 8 30.13 -39.83 39.77
C VAL A 8 30.73 -40.86 38.82
N ASN A 9 29.92 -41.85 38.46
CA ASN A 9 30.32 -42.97 37.64
C ASN A 9 30.81 -42.47 36.25
N PRO A 10 32.08 -42.71 35.86
CA PRO A 10 32.66 -42.15 34.64
C PRO A 10 31.96 -42.62 33.35
N THR A 11 31.16 -43.69 33.42
CA THR A 11 30.32 -44.18 32.30
C THR A 11 29.15 -43.25 31.98
N ILE A 12 28.61 -42.51 32.96
CA ILE A 12 27.48 -41.58 32.72
C ILE A 12 27.95 -40.35 31.94
N PHE A 13 29.19 -39.91 32.16
CA PHE A 13 29.76 -38.76 31.45
C PHE A 13 30.03 -39.07 29.97
N LEU A 14 30.42 -40.32 29.66
CA LEU A 14 30.66 -40.77 28.28
C LEU A 14 29.36 -40.84 27.44
N VAL A 15 28.25 -41.25 28.06
CA VAL A 15 26.93 -41.27 27.41
C VAL A 15 26.43 -39.85 27.13
N PHE A 16 26.68 -38.89 28.04
CA PHE A 16 26.32 -37.48 27.83
C PHE A 16 27.13 -36.82 26.70
N LEU A 17 28.41 -37.18 26.55
CA LEU A 17 29.26 -36.71 25.44
C LEU A 17 28.85 -37.27 24.07
N LEU A 18 28.36 -38.51 24.03
CA LEU A 18 27.88 -39.12 22.79
C LEU A 18 26.57 -38.49 22.29
N ILE A 19 25.69 -38.05 23.19
CA ILE A 19 24.45 -37.32 22.83
C ILE A 19 24.77 -35.94 22.22
N LEU A 20 25.85 -35.28 22.67
CA LEU A 20 26.32 -34.01 22.08
C LEU A 20 27.01 -34.18 20.72
N SER A 21 27.55 -35.37 20.42
CA SER A 21 28.20 -35.66 19.13
C SER A 21 27.24 -36.05 18.01
N SER A 22 25.95 -36.28 18.29
CA SER A 22 24.92 -36.59 17.29
C SER A 22 24.37 -35.35 16.56
N CYS A 23 24.94 -34.16 16.75
CA CYS A 23 24.47 -32.93 16.13
C CYS A 23 25.55 -32.29 15.25
N SER A 24 25.96 -32.98 14.19
CA SER A 24 26.79 -32.37 13.13
C SER A 24 26.47 -32.92 11.75
N LYS A 25 25.18 -32.94 11.42
CA LYS A 25 24.74 -32.63 10.05
C LYS A 25 23.98 -31.31 10.09
N PHE A 26 24.70 -30.23 10.40
CA PHE A 26 24.39 -28.96 9.75
C PHE A 26 24.77 -29.16 8.29
N GLU A 27 23.89 -29.83 7.55
CA GLU A 27 23.84 -29.63 6.11
C GLU A 27 23.75 -28.11 5.96
N LYS A 28 24.82 -27.52 5.40
CA LYS A 28 24.68 -26.26 4.70
C LYS A 28 23.55 -26.52 3.72
N LYS A 29 22.32 -26.12 4.08
CA LYS A 29 21.24 -25.96 3.10
C LYS A 29 21.91 -25.17 2.00
N GLN A 30 22.17 -25.83 0.88
CA GLN A 30 22.49 -25.15 -0.35
C GLN A 30 21.48 -24.03 -0.45
N ASN A 31 21.99 -22.83 -0.69
CA ASN A 31 21.23 -21.61 -0.80
C ASN A 31 20.28 -21.79 -1.99
N GLU A 32 19.18 -22.52 -1.79
CA GLU A 32 18.06 -22.55 -2.72
C GLU A 32 17.67 -21.09 -2.85
N GLN A 33 17.99 -20.52 -4.01
CA GLN A 33 17.77 -19.12 -4.29
C GLN A 33 16.31 -18.82 -4.01
N LYS A 34 16.06 -18.02 -2.97
CA LYS A 34 14.70 -17.74 -2.50
C LYS A 34 13.87 -17.26 -3.69
N LYS A 35 12.78 -17.97 -4.02
CA LYS A 35 11.91 -17.57 -5.12
C LYS A 35 11.17 -16.30 -4.73
N ILE A 36 11.23 -15.29 -5.59
CA ILE A 36 10.46 -14.05 -5.40
C ILE A 36 8.98 -14.34 -5.66
N LEU A 37 8.13 -14.07 -4.66
CA LEU A 37 6.68 -14.19 -4.77
C LEU A 37 6.03 -12.88 -5.18
N LEU A 38 6.55 -11.75 -4.70
CA LEU A 38 6.06 -10.41 -5.00
C LEU A 38 7.21 -9.39 -5.00
N THR A 39 7.14 -8.43 -5.92
CA THR A 39 7.94 -7.21 -5.94
C THR A 39 7.00 -6.03 -6.15
N ALA A 40 7.09 -5.07 -5.25
CA ALA A 40 6.39 -3.80 -5.35
C ALA A 40 7.39 -2.64 -5.26
N THR A 41 7.09 -1.54 -5.94
CA THR A 41 7.93 -0.35 -5.98
C THR A 41 7.12 0.91 -5.73
N GLN A 42 7.79 1.90 -5.17
CA GLN A 42 7.28 3.25 -5.05
C GLN A 42 8.46 4.17 -5.33
N ASN A 43 8.37 4.90 -6.44
CA ASN A 43 9.42 5.79 -6.90
C ASN A 43 8.78 7.14 -7.19
N PHE A 44 9.40 8.20 -6.71
CA PHE A 44 9.04 9.56 -7.07
C PHE A 44 10.29 10.44 -7.10
N ASN A 45 10.34 11.31 -8.09
CA ASN A 45 11.42 12.26 -8.30
C ASN A 45 10.86 13.68 -8.26
N ASP A 46 10.56 14.12 -7.04
CA ASP A 46 9.91 15.39 -6.74
C ASP A 46 10.97 16.44 -6.35
N VAL A 47 10.97 16.90 -5.09
CA VAL A 47 12.07 17.69 -4.52
C VAL A 47 13.26 16.78 -4.22
N ASP A 48 12.99 15.59 -3.73
CA ASP A 48 13.95 14.54 -3.43
C ASP A 48 13.67 13.30 -4.29
N GLU A 49 14.72 12.56 -4.62
CA GLU A 49 14.61 11.30 -5.33
C GLU A 49 14.43 10.17 -4.30
N ILE A 50 13.23 9.58 -4.25
CA ILE A 50 12.91 8.44 -3.40
C ILE A 50 12.67 7.21 -4.26
N LYS A 51 13.37 6.12 -3.94
CA LYS A 51 13.21 4.81 -4.56
C LYS A 51 13.03 3.74 -3.49
N ARG A 52 11.85 3.11 -3.48
CA ARG A 52 11.51 2.04 -2.54
C ARG A 52 11.20 0.75 -3.29
N THR A 53 11.72 -0.35 -2.78
CA THR A 53 11.42 -1.70 -3.29
C THR A 53 11.06 -2.61 -2.13
N PHE A 54 9.89 -3.24 -2.20
CA PHE A 54 9.44 -4.26 -1.26
C PHE A 54 9.37 -5.62 -1.97
N THR A 55 10.09 -6.60 -1.45
CA THR A 55 10.17 -7.95 -2.03
C THR A 55 9.76 -9.00 -1.01
N ILE A 56 8.86 -9.91 -1.40
CA ILE A 56 8.46 -11.08 -0.62
C ILE A 56 9.05 -12.33 -1.25
N TYR A 57 9.60 -13.21 -0.41
CA TYR A 57 10.19 -14.47 -0.80
C TYR A 57 9.32 -15.68 -0.43
N SER A 58 9.57 -16.81 -1.08
CA SER A 58 8.84 -18.07 -0.89
C SER A 58 9.01 -18.70 0.48
N ASP A 59 10.01 -18.29 1.25
CA ASP A 59 10.26 -18.74 2.61
C ASP A 59 9.59 -17.85 3.68
N SER A 60 8.60 -17.05 3.28
CA SER A 60 7.85 -16.16 4.17
C SER A 60 8.69 -15.08 4.84
N THR A 61 9.76 -14.64 4.17
CA THR A 61 10.54 -13.46 4.54
C THR A 61 10.32 -12.31 3.56
N TYR A 62 10.60 -11.09 4.00
CA TYR A 62 10.60 -9.90 3.13
C TYR A 62 11.94 -9.16 3.20
N LEU A 63 12.17 -8.35 2.16
CA LEU A 63 13.22 -7.35 2.09
C LEU A 63 12.59 -6.05 1.58
N PHE A 64 12.75 -4.99 2.34
CA PHE A 64 12.48 -3.63 1.89
C PHE A 64 13.78 -2.86 1.78
N THR A 65 13.93 -2.07 0.74
CA THR A 65 15.03 -1.14 0.56
C THR A 65 14.48 0.22 0.18
N GLU A 66 14.92 1.26 0.87
CA GLU A 66 14.69 2.66 0.51
C GLU A 66 16.03 3.29 0.15
N SER A 67 16.04 4.04 -0.95
CA SER A 67 17.10 4.96 -1.31
C SER A 67 16.49 6.36 -1.37
N LEU A 68 16.98 7.24 -0.51
CA LEU A 68 16.65 8.66 -0.47
C LEU A 68 17.87 9.45 -0.95
N LYS A 69 17.67 10.35 -1.91
CA LYS A 69 18.71 11.25 -2.39
C LYS A 69 18.16 12.68 -2.43
N GLU A 70 18.75 13.50 -1.58
CA GLU A 70 18.48 14.93 -1.42
C GLU A 70 19.67 15.72 -1.97
N THR A 71 19.57 17.06 -1.99
CA THR A 71 20.62 17.93 -2.57
C THR A 71 21.99 17.77 -1.90
N ASN A 72 22.02 17.55 -0.59
CA ASN A 72 23.24 17.48 0.23
C ASN A 72 23.34 16.21 1.09
N HIS A 73 22.41 15.27 0.93
CA HIS A 73 22.36 14.05 1.71
C HIS A 73 21.86 12.88 0.86
N SER A 74 22.36 11.69 1.15
CA SER A 74 21.84 10.47 0.55
C SER A 74 21.89 9.35 1.58
N LYS A 75 20.81 8.58 1.63
CA LYS A 75 20.62 7.51 2.62
C LYS A 75 20.09 6.28 1.92
N ILE A 76 20.59 5.12 2.32
CA ILE A 76 20.03 3.83 1.90
C ILE A 76 19.70 3.05 3.17
N GLU A 77 18.44 2.65 3.31
CA GLU A 77 17.95 1.83 4.40
C GLU A 77 17.46 0.49 3.91
N THR A 78 17.53 -0.50 4.78
CA THR A 78 17.13 -1.86 4.47
C THR A 78 16.48 -2.49 5.67
N PHE A 79 15.24 -2.93 5.52
CA PHE A 79 14.47 -3.64 6.54
C PHE A 79 14.21 -5.07 6.07
N LYS A 80 14.31 -6.02 6.99
CA LYS A 80 14.10 -7.45 6.72
C LYS A 80 13.33 -8.04 7.87
N GLY A 81 12.41 -8.94 7.56
CA GLY A 81 11.65 -9.62 8.59
C GLY A 81 10.89 -10.82 8.03
N ALA A 82 10.03 -11.37 8.88
CA ALA A 82 9.16 -12.48 8.54
C ALA A 82 7.71 -12.00 8.40
N ILE A 83 6.94 -12.73 7.60
CA ILE A 83 5.54 -12.45 7.33
C ILE A 83 4.72 -13.74 7.34
N LYS A 84 3.40 -13.58 7.47
CA LYS A 84 2.41 -14.62 7.21
C LYS A 84 1.49 -14.14 6.10
N ILE A 85 1.37 -14.93 5.04
CA ILE A 85 0.52 -14.61 3.89
C ILE A 85 -0.76 -15.44 4.00
N THR A 86 -1.91 -14.79 3.97
CA THR A 86 -3.23 -15.44 3.93
C THR A 86 -4.07 -14.79 2.84
N ARG A 87 -4.25 -15.49 1.72
CA ARG A 87 -4.93 -14.98 0.51
C ARG A 87 -4.27 -13.69 -0.01
N ASP A 88 -4.96 -12.57 0.11
CA ASP A 88 -4.58 -11.21 -0.29
C ASP A 88 -4.02 -10.38 0.89
N SER A 89 -3.99 -10.95 2.10
CA SER A 89 -3.47 -10.27 3.30
C SER A 89 -2.06 -10.75 3.66
N ILE A 90 -1.22 -9.82 4.08
CA ILE A 90 0.13 -10.04 4.57
C ILE A 90 0.18 -9.51 6.00
N LYS A 91 0.59 -10.35 6.95
CA LYS A 91 0.83 -9.95 8.34
C LYS A 91 2.33 -9.97 8.63
N PHE A 92 2.85 -8.89 9.19
CA PHE A 92 4.22 -8.81 9.71
C PHE A 92 4.26 -9.46 11.10
N ASP A 93 5.13 -10.45 11.27
CA ASP A 93 5.18 -11.27 12.49
C ASP A 93 6.60 -11.86 12.66
N PRO A 94 7.22 -11.81 13.85
CA PRO A 94 6.64 -11.39 15.14
C PRO A 94 6.66 -9.87 15.40
N PHE A 95 7.30 -9.09 14.52
CA PHE A 95 7.42 -7.64 14.65
C PHE A 95 6.67 -6.93 13.53
N GLU A 96 6.34 -5.67 13.76
CA GLU A 96 5.72 -4.77 12.80
C GLU A 96 6.70 -4.45 11.66
N PHE A 97 6.20 -3.88 10.57
CA PHE A 97 7.07 -3.42 9.50
C PHE A 97 7.80 -2.15 9.92
N ASP A 98 9.10 -2.27 10.22
CA ASP A 98 9.94 -1.17 10.77
C ASP A 98 9.88 0.16 10.00
N PHE A 99 9.53 0.15 8.70
CA PHE A 99 9.47 1.36 7.90
C PHE A 99 8.30 2.28 8.26
N ASN A 100 7.13 1.73 8.58
CA ASN A 100 5.91 2.51 8.86
C ASN A 100 5.03 1.92 9.98
N GLU A 101 5.59 1.00 10.77
CA GLU A 101 4.93 0.31 11.88
C GLU A 101 3.65 -0.45 11.49
N ALA A 102 3.50 -0.82 10.21
CA ALA A 102 2.35 -1.59 9.78
C ALA A 102 2.42 -3.03 10.31
N LYS A 103 1.32 -3.51 10.88
CA LYS A 103 1.12 -4.93 11.23
C LYS A 103 0.59 -5.72 10.06
N THR A 104 -0.13 -5.06 9.17
CA THR A 104 -0.87 -5.69 8.09
C THR A 104 -0.73 -4.90 6.80
N ALA A 105 -0.56 -5.62 5.69
CA ALA A 105 -0.73 -5.09 4.35
C ALA A 105 -1.73 -5.93 3.55
N VAL A 106 -2.36 -5.31 2.56
CA VAL A 106 -3.33 -5.97 1.67
C VAL A 106 -2.92 -5.76 0.22
N LEU A 107 -3.00 -6.82 -0.58
CA LEU A 107 -2.79 -6.79 -2.02
C LEU A 107 -4.09 -6.43 -2.72
N LYS A 108 -4.22 -5.19 -3.18
CA LYS A 108 -5.47 -4.67 -3.75
C LYS A 108 -5.20 -3.72 -4.92
N ASN A 109 -6.02 -3.78 -5.97
CA ASN A 109 -5.98 -2.84 -7.11
C ASN A 109 -4.59 -2.70 -7.79
N GLY A 110 -3.74 -3.73 -7.71
CA GLY A 110 -2.37 -3.66 -8.25
C GLY A 110 -1.37 -2.98 -7.33
N PHE A 111 -1.72 -2.75 -6.06
CA PHE A 111 -0.86 -2.20 -5.02
C PHE A 111 -0.77 -3.16 -3.82
N ILE A 112 0.33 -3.07 -3.08
CA ILE A 112 0.38 -3.47 -1.68
C ILE A 112 0.07 -2.22 -0.85
N GLU A 113 -1.00 -2.28 -0.06
CA GLU A 113 -1.45 -1.17 0.79
C GLU A 113 -1.17 -1.52 2.26
N PHE A 114 -0.43 -0.67 2.97
CA PHE A 114 -0.12 -0.84 4.39
C PHE A 114 -1.23 -0.18 5.22
N VAL A 115 -2.12 -1.00 5.77
CA VAL A 115 -3.48 -0.54 6.16
C VAL A 115 -3.57 -0.01 7.59
N ASP A 116 -2.60 -0.34 8.42
CA ASP A 116 -2.61 -0.06 9.86
C ASP A 116 -1.31 0.56 10.40
N GLY A 117 -0.40 0.98 9.51
CA GLY A 117 0.82 1.72 9.86
C GLY A 117 0.56 3.13 10.38
N GLU A 118 1.61 3.87 10.69
CA GLU A 118 1.51 5.25 11.20
C GLU A 118 0.81 6.20 10.22
N ASN A 119 1.07 6.03 8.92
CA ASN A 119 0.49 6.80 7.83
C ASN A 119 0.00 5.86 6.72
N PRO A 120 -1.02 6.25 5.94
CA PRO A 120 -1.41 5.49 4.77
C PRO A 120 -0.26 5.46 3.76
N ASP A 121 0.19 4.27 3.39
CA ASP A 121 1.22 4.08 2.39
C ASP A 121 0.89 2.90 1.49
N ARG A 122 1.36 2.98 0.24
CA ARG A 122 1.18 1.89 -0.72
C ARG A 122 2.25 1.90 -1.79
N MET A 123 2.53 0.71 -2.30
CA MET A 123 3.52 0.51 -3.37
C MET A 123 2.89 -0.25 -4.52
N LYS A 124 3.25 0.14 -5.74
CA LYS A 124 2.73 -0.50 -6.95
C LYS A 124 3.34 -1.87 -7.12
N ILE A 125 2.52 -2.89 -7.36
CA ILE A 125 2.98 -4.25 -7.61
C ILE A 125 3.46 -4.34 -9.06
N GLU A 126 4.77 -4.55 -9.23
CA GLU A 126 5.40 -4.75 -10.53
C GLU A 126 5.33 -6.22 -10.96
N LYS A 127 5.43 -7.13 -9.99
CA LYS A 127 5.35 -8.57 -10.22
C LYS A 127 4.77 -9.28 -9.00
N THR A 128 3.86 -10.22 -9.22
CA THR A 128 3.40 -11.11 -8.15
C THR A 128 2.90 -12.45 -8.66
N SER A 129 3.02 -13.47 -7.82
CA SER A 129 2.35 -14.77 -7.91
C SER A 129 1.29 -14.96 -6.83
N LEU A 130 1.14 -13.97 -5.93
CA LEU A 130 0.14 -13.94 -4.87
C LEU A 130 -1.21 -13.46 -5.42
N ASN A 131 -2.29 -13.84 -4.73
CA ASN A 131 -3.63 -13.40 -5.10
C ASN A 131 -3.82 -11.92 -4.77
N ILE A 132 -4.35 -11.14 -5.72
CA ILE A 132 -4.67 -9.71 -5.55
C ILE A 132 -6.19 -9.58 -5.47
N LYS A 133 -6.69 -8.88 -4.44
CA LYS A 133 -8.09 -8.50 -4.33
C LYS A 133 -8.42 -7.40 -5.33
N ASN A 134 -9.50 -7.56 -6.10
CA ASN A 134 -9.99 -6.57 -7.07
C ASN A 134 -8.92 -6.06 -8.03
N ARG A 135 -8.80 -6.68 -9.19
CA ARG A 135 -7.83 -6.25 -10.21
C ARG A 135 -8.47 -5.23 -11.15
N LEU A 136 -8.34 -3.95 -10.79
CA LEU A 136 -8.66 -2.86 -11.70
C LEU A 136 -7.64 -2.82 -12.84
N ASP A 137 -8.12 -2.65 -14.07
CA ASP A 137 -7.32 -2.51 -15.28
C ASP A 137 -6.90 -1.05 -15.43
N ILE A 138 -6.03 -0.58 -14.53
CA ILE A 138 -5.59 0.81 -14.45
C ILE A 138 -4.96 1.33 -15.77
N ASN A 139 -4.47 0.42 -16.62
CA ASN A 139 -3.93 0.78 -17.94
C ASN A 139 -5.00 1.38 -18.86
N LYS A 140 -6.27 1.02 -18.66
CA LYS A 140 -7.41 1.61 -19.40
C LYS A 140 -7.88 2.95 -18.83
N PHE A 141 -7.41 3.31 -17.63
CA PHE A 141 -7.77 4.53 -16.92
C PHE A 141 -6.50 5.34 -16.61
N PRO A 142 -5.82 5.87 -17.64
CA PRO A 142 -4.62 6.66 -17.41
C PRO A 142 -4.96 7.87 -16.54
N ASN A 143 -4.04 8.25 -15.66
CA ASN A 143 -4.19 9.34 -14.70
C ASN A 143 -5.19 9.07 -13.57
N TYR A 144 -5.79 7.87 -13.47
CA TYR A 144 -6.57 7.48 -12.30
C TYR A 144 -5.71 6.80 -11.23
N SER A 145 -6.13 7.03 -9.99
CA SER A 145 -5.57 6.45 -8.79
C SER A 145 -6.73 6.13 -7.85
N VAL A 146 -6.98 4.85 -7.58
CA VAL A 146 -8.12 4.41 -6.76
C VAL A 146 -7.63 4.06 -5.38
N PHE A 147 -8.04 4.82 -4.37
CA PHE A 147 -7.63 4.66 -2.98
C PHE A 147 -8.69 3.90 -2.15
N THR A 148 -8.21 3.30 -1.07
CA THR A 148 -9.06 2.65 -0.06
C THR A 148 -9.33 3.66 1.06
N PHE A 149 -10.58 3.80 1.48
CA PHE A 149 -10.95 4.62 2.62
C PHE A 149 -10.54 3.94 3.93
N TYR A 150 -9.50 4.47 4.57
CA TYR A 150 -9.04 3.98 5.86
C TYR A 150 -9.61 4.83 7.00
N LYS A 151 -10.55 4.26 7.77
CA LYS A 151 -11.15 4.94 8.93
C LYS A 151 -10.12 5.47 9.93
N LYS A 152 -9.02 4.75 10.14
CA LYS A 152 -7.94 5.14 11.07
C LYS A 152 -7.41 6.55 10.76
N PHE A 153 -7.37 6.92 9.47
CA PHE A 153 -6.83 8.19 8.99
C PHE A 153 -7.92 9.23 8.67
N ASN A 154 -9.20 8.87 8.89
CA ASN A 154 -10.37 9.68 8.53
C ASN A 154 -11.29 9.81 9.75
N ASN A 155 -11.13 10.91 10.50
CA ASN A 155 -11.75 11.09 11.82
C ASN A 155 -12.87 12.13 11.86
N GLN A 156 -13.37 12.57 10.70
CA GLN A 156 -14.50 13.51 10.65
C GLN A 156 -15.77 12.84 11.18
N GLU A 157 -16.58 13.58 11.94
CA GLU A 157 -17.76 13.02 12.61
C GLU A 157 -18.76 12.39 11.63
N TRP A 158 -18.98 13.02 10.49
CA TRP A 158 -19.87 12.54 9.43
C TRP A 158 -19.31 11.33 8.66
N GLN A 159 -18.02 11.02 8.79
CA GLN A 159 -17.38 9.87 8.15
C GLN A 159 -17.39 8.60 9.03
N LYS A 160 -17.84 8.69 10.29
CA LYS A 160 -17.86 7.54 11.23
C LYS A 160 -18.66 6.35 10.68
N GLU A 161 -19.76 6.63 9.97
CA GLU A 161 -20.66 5.64 9.38
C GLU A 161 -20.18 5.11 8.03
N TYR A 162 -19.12 5.68 7.44
CA TYR A 162 -18.67 5.28 6.11
C TYR A 162 -18.04 3.90 6.15
N SER A 163 -18.05 3.18 5.05
CA SER A 163 -17.33 1.91 4.91
C SER A 163 -16.75 1.78 3.52
N ASN A 164 -15.69 1.00 3.38
CA ASN A 164 -15.04 0.79 2.08
C ASN A 164 -15.99 0.15 1.08
N TYR A 165 -15.97 0.67 -0.15
CA TYR A 165 -16.54 0.02 -1.32
C TYR A 165 -15.44 -0.34 -2.31
N ASP A 166 -15.42 -1.60 -2.72
CA ASP A 166 -14.46 -2.11 -3.68
C ASP A 166 -15.04 -2.02 -5.10
N LEU A 167 -14.55 -1.06 -5.88
CA LEU A 167 -14.95 -0.89 -7.27
C LEU A 167 -14.50 -2.06 -8.16
N ASN A 168 -15.29 -2.35 -9.18
CA ASN A 168 -14.89 -3.17 -10.32
C ASN A 168 -14.65 -2.34 -11.59
N ASN A 169 -14.13 -2.99 -12.65
CA ASN A 169 -13.81 -2.31 -13.91
C ASN A 169 -15.02 -1.66 -14.60
N GLN A 170 -16.19 -2.31 -14.60
CA GLN A 170 -17.39 -1.77 -15.24
C GLN A 170 -17.88 -0.51 -14.53
N GLU A 171 -17.81 -0.50 -13.19
CA GLU A 171 -18.13 0.68 -12.39
C GLU A 171 -17.14 1.81 -12.66
N LEU A 172 -15.84 1.51 -12.78
CA LEU A 172 -14.84 2.52 -13.11
C LEU A 172 -15.04 3.12 -14.51
N PHE A 173 -15.44 2.31 -15.51
CA PHE A 173 -15.85 2.82 -16.83
C PHE A 173 -17.03 3.78 -16.74
N LYS A 174 -18.07 3.39 -15.99
CA LYS A 174 -19.25 4.24 -15.79
C LYS A 174 -18.88 5.56 -15.11
N ILE A 175 -17.99 5.52 -14.12
CA ILE A 175 -17.48 6.71 -13.43
C ILE A 175 -16.72 7.63 -14.39
N ASP A 176 -15.79 7.08 -15.19
CA ASP A 176 -15.04 7.86 -16.20
C ASP A 176 -15.99 8.55 -17.20
N GLU A 177 -16.99 7.82 -17.71
CA GLU A 177 -17.98 8.38 -18.64
C GLU A 177 -18.78 9.52 -18.01
N ILE A 178 -19.28 9.34 -16.77
CA ILE A 178 -20.04 10.37 -16.06
C ILE A 178 -19.18 11.62 -15.86
N PHE A 179 -17.94 11.47 -15.39
CA PHE A 179 -17.06 12.61 -15.17
C PHE A 179 -16.67 13.29 -16.48
N ARG A 180 -16.34 12.54 -17.54
CA ARG A 180 -16.04 13.10 -18.86
C ARG A 180 -17.19 13.94 -19.39
N ASN A 181 -18.43 13.46 -19.22
CA ASN A 181 -19.62 14.19 -19.61
C ASN A 181 -19.80 15.49 -18.80
N GLU A 182 -19.53 15.46 -17.49
CA GLU A 182 -19.59 16.66 -16.64
C GLU A 182 -18.54 17.71 -17.07
N PHE A 183 -17.29 17.30 -17.24
CA PHE A 183 -16.22 18.19 -17.69
C PHE A 183 -16.44 18.74 -19.10
N SER A 184 -17.15 18.02 -19.96
CA SER A 184 -17.48 18.53 -21.30
C SER A 184 -18.56 19.60 -21.32
N LYS A 185 -19.39 19.68 -20.27
CA LYS A 185 -20.53 20.59 -20.17
C LYS A 185 -20.23 21.84 -19.35
N ASN A 186 -19.23 21.77 -18.48
CA ASN A 186 -18.87 22.86 -17.59
C ASN A 186 -17.70 23.66 -18.17
N GLU A 187 -17.99 24.87 -18.65
CA GLU A 187 -17.02 25.76 -19.30
C GLU A 187 -15.93 26.29 -18.35
N GLU A 188 -16.14 26.21 -17.03
CA GLU A 188 -15.15 26.60 -16.03
C GLU A 188 -14.03 25.56 -15.88
N LEU A 189 -14.23 24.35 -16.39
CA LEU A 189 -13.29 23.24 -16.27
C LEU A 189 -12.39 23.12 -17.50
N ARG A 190 -11.12 22.81 -17.29
CA ARG A 190 -10.21 22.41 -18.38
C ARG A 190 -10.62 21.07 -18.99
N ASN A 191 -9.90 20.69 -20.04
CA ASN A 191 -10.05 19.38 -20.64
C ASN A 191 -9.86 18.28 -19.59
N PHE A 192 -10.80 17.34 -19.52
CA PHE A 192 -10.78 16.20 -18.60
C PHE A 192 -9.43 15.44 -18.59
N ASN A 193 -8.74 15.37 -19.73
CA ASN A 193 -7.46 14.66 -19.85
C ASN A 193 -6.27 15.41 -19.23
N ASP A 194 -6.42 16.69 -18.87
CA ASP A 194 -5.37 17.51 -18.25
C ASP A 194 -5.25 17.26 -16.74
N TYR A 195 -6.22 16.56 -16.16
CA TYR A 195 -6.27 16.25 -14.73
C TYR A 195 -5.68 14.87 -14.41
N LEU A 196 -4.93 14.81 -13.32
CA LEU A 196 -4.75 13.62 -12.50
C LEU A 196 -5.99 13.44 -11.61
N LYS A 197 -6.33 12.19 -11.32
CA LYS A 197 -7.63 11.82 -10.74
C LYS A 197 -7.42 10.83 -9.61
N GLN A 198 -7.83 11.21 -8.41
CA GLN A 198 -7.85 10.33 -7.25
C GLN A 198 -9.29 10.07 -6.87
N ILE A 199 -9.65 8.80 -6.72
CA ILE A 199 -11.01 8.44 -6.32
C ILE A 199 -10.97 7.51 -5.10
N VAL A 200 -11.92 7.74 -4.21
CA VAL A 200 -12.20 6.88 -3.06
C VAL A 200 -13.68 6.49 -3.15
N ALA A 201 -13.95 5.18 -3.08
CA ALA A 201 -15.31 4.66 -3.11
C ALA A 201 -15.73 4.20 -1.71
N ILE A 202 -16.83 4.76 -1.21
CA ILE A 202 -17.39 4.45 0.10
C ILE A 202 -18.87 4.10 0.02
N LYS A 203 -19.34 3.38 1.02
CA LYS A 203 -20.76 3.31 1.36
C LYS A 203 -21.02 4.24 2.53
N ASN A 204 -21.97 5.16 2.36
CA ASN A 204 -22.40 6.04 3.44
C ASN A 204 -23.37 5.33 4.42
N GLY A 205 -23.82 6.02 5.46
CA GLY A 205 -24.79 5.48 6.44
C GLY A 205 -26.15 5.06 5.85
N LYS A 206 -26.48 5.55 4.64
CA LYS A 206 -27.68 5.14 3.88
C LYS A 206 -27.43 3.96 2.94
N ASN A 207 -26.23 3.34 3.00
CA ASN A 207 -25.77 2.27 2.12
C ASN A 207 -25.76 2.67 0.63
N GLU A 208 -25.62 3.97 0.35
CA GLU A 208 -25.40 4.50 -1.00
C GLU A 208 -23.91 4.43 -1.33
N ILE A 209 -23.59 4.06 -2.57
CA ILE A 209 -22.21 4.03 -3.05
C ILE A 209 -21.85 5.44 -3.53
N ILE A 210 -20.98 6.10 -2.77
CA ILE A 210 -20.49 7.44 -3.05
C ILE A 210 -19.05 7.34 -3.56
N ILE A 211 -18.80 8.03 -4.67
CA ILE A 211 -17.47 8.21 -5.23
C ILE A 211 -17.03 9.62 -4.87
N GLN A 212 -16.02 9.72 -4.02
CA GLN A 212 -15.33 10.96 -3.72
C GLN A 212 -14.17 11.08 -4.70
N ALA A 213 -14.16 12.12 -5.51
CA ALA A 213 -13.21 12.29 -6.60
C ALA A 213 -12.51 13.63 -6.50
N HIS A 214 -11.19 13.59 -6.42
CA HIS A 214 -10.30 14.74 -6.47
C HIS A 214 -9.62 14.78 -7.83
N PHE A 215 -9.68 15.93 -8.48
CA PHE A 215 -9.02 16.21 -9.74
C PHE A 215 -8.05 17.36 -9.54
N PHE A 216 -6.85 17.22 -10.06
CA PHE A 216 -5.82 18.25 -10.00
C PHE A 216 -5.05 18.28 -11.31
N CYS A 217 -4.66 19.47 -11.75
CA CYS A 217 -3.85 19.61 -12.96
C CYS A 217 -2.54 18.81 -12.85
N LYS A 218 -2.10 18.26 -13.97
CA LYS A 218 -0.76 17.67 -14.09
C LYS A 218 0.30 18.72 -13.80
N GLN A 219 1.05 18.52 -12.72
CA GLN A 219 2.25 19.27 -12.36
C GLN A 219 3.39 18.27 -12.24
N SER A 220 4.63 18.68 -12.56
CA SER A 220 5.79 17.78 -12.58
C SER A 220 5.95 17.00 -11.28
N ILE A 221 5.77 17.67 -10.14
CA ILE A 221 5.86 17.10 -8.77
C ILE A 221 4.72 16.15 -8.40
N LEU A 222 3.65 16.09 -9.20
CA LEU A 222 2.49 15.24 -8.94
C LEU A 222 2.42 14.05 -9.90
N LEU A 223 3.22 14.02 -10.97
CA LEU A 223 3.12 13.00 -12.02
C LEU A 223 3.38 11.58 -11.53
N GLU A 224 4.09 11.43 -10.41
CA GLU A 224 4.42 10.12 -9.83
C GLU A 224 3.72 9.95 -8.47
N SER A 225 3.81 10.95 -7.60
CA SER A 225 3.29 10.90 -6.22
C SER A 225 1.77 10.71 -6.11
N TYR A 226 0.98 11.15 -7.12
CA TYR A 226 -0.49 10.99 -7.12
C TYR A 226 -0.96 9.53 -7.06
N GLN A 227 -0.11 8.59 -7.44
CA GLN A 227 -0.42 7.16 -7.37
C GLN A 227 -0.22 6.58 -5.97
N TYR A 228 0.48 7.28 -5.09
CA TYR A 228 0.91 6.73 -3.81
C TYR A 228 0.27 7.42 -2.60
N TYR A 229 0.03 8.73 -2.70
CA TYR A 229 -0.51 9.53 -1.60
C TYR A 229 -1.80 10.23 -2.01
N GLU A 230 -2.81 10.19 -1.16
CA GLU A 230 -4.01 11.02 -1.32
C GLU A 230 -3.62 12.49 -1.18
N THR A 231 -3.95 13.30 -2.18
CA THR A 231 -3.62 14.72 -2.21
C THR A 231 -4.65 15.49 -1.38
N SER A 232 -4.24 15.97 -0.21
CA SER A 232 -5.04 16.87 0.62
C SER A 232 -4.79 18.33 0.22
N MET A 233 -5.43 18.81 -0.85
CA MET A 233 -5.39 20.23 -1.20
C MET A 233 -6.68 20.93 -0.76
N HIS A 234 -6.57 21.68 0.35
CA HIS A 234 -7.62 22.57 0.88
C HIS A 234 -7.34 24.05 0.58
N ASP A 235 -6.11 24.40 0.18
CA ASP A 235 -5.80 25.75 -0.27
C ASP A 235 -6.12 25.89 -1.77
N GLY A 236 -6.63 27.04 -2.15
CA GLY A 236 -7.13 27.33 -3.50
C GLY A 236 -6.03 27.44 -4.55
N GLY A 237 -5.17 26.43 -4.69
CA GLY A 237 -4.28 26.29 -5.82
C GLY A 237 -5.06 26.27 -7.14
N ASN A 238 -4.44 26.77 -8.21
CA ASN A 238 -5.03 26.73 -9.55
C ASN A 238 -5.33 25.29 -9.96
N CYS A 239 -6.55 25.03 -10.44
CA CYS A 239 -6.97 23.76 -11.03
C CYS A 239 -7.15 22.60 -10.04
N ASN A 240 -8.08 22.78 -9.09
CA ASN A 240 -8.56 21.73 -8.19
C ASN A 240 -10.07 21.56 -8.32
N VAL A 241 -10.53 20.33 -8.53
CA VAL A 241 -11.96 20.00 -8.56
C VAL A 241 -12.22 18.85 -7.60
N TYR A 242 -13.26 19.01 -6.78
CA TYR A 242 -13.77 17.94 -5.94
C TYR A 242 -15.22 17.64 -6.32
N LEU A 243 -15.49 16.37 -6.62
CA LEU A 243 -16.83 15.88 -6.97
C LEU A 243 -17.22 14.75 -6.01
N GLU A 244 -18.48 14.78 -5.55
CA GLU A 244 -19.12 13.61 -4.94
C GLU A 244 -20.22 13.08 -5.84
N LEU A 245 -20.06 11.85 -6.31
CA LEU A 245 -20.99 11.17 -7.21
C LEU A 245 -21.69 10.03 -6.48
N ASN A 246 -23.02 9.99 -6.53
CA ASN A 246 -23.77 8.78 -6.19
C ASN A 246 -23.77 7.84 -7.39
N LEU A 247 -23.05 6.72 -7.30
CA LEU A 247 -22.80 5.81 -8.42
C LEU A 247 -24.10 5.18 -8.97
N LYS A 248 -25.08 4.95 -8.10
CA LYS A 248 -26.34 4.31 -8.48
C LYS A 248 -27.21 5.25 -9.31
N THR A 249 -27.39 6.48 -8.84
CA THR A 249 -28.25 7.47 -9.49
C THR A 249 -27.54 8.21 -10.63
N GLY A 250 -26.21 8.21 -10.65
CA GLY A 250 -25.40 8.98 -11.59
C GLY A 250 -25.44 10.49 -11.33
N LYS A 251 -25.93 10.92 -10.15
CA LYS A 251 -26.06 12.33 -9.79
C LYS A 251 -24.92 12.78 -8.90
N PHE A 252 -24.46 14.01 -9.12
CA PHE A 252 -23.53 14.68 -8.22
C PHE A 252 -24.28 15.19 -6.98
N ASN A 253 -23.78 14.80 -5.81
CA ASN A 253 -24.24 15.33 -4.53
C ASN A 253 -23.54 16.65 -4.20
N PHE A 254 -22.31 16.82 -4.68
CA PHE A 254 -21.48 17.98 -4.40
C PHE A 254 -20.47 18.19 -5.55
N ILE A 255 -20.25 19.46 -5.88
CA ILE A 255 -19.26 19.92 -6.86
C ILE A 255 -18.59 21.14 -6.23
N ASN A 256 -17.26 21.11 -6.14
CA ASN A 256 -16.46 22.25 -5.70
C ASN A 256 -15.30 22.42 -6.67
N ILE A 257 -15.17 23.63 -7.20
CA ILE A 257 -14.16 24.04 -8.17
C ILE A 257 -13.38 25.17 -7.51
N ALA A 258 -12.07 24.97 -7.33
CA ALA A 258 -11.18 25.93 -6.68
C ALA A 258 -10.05 26.37 -7.62
N GLY A 259 -9.73 27.67 -7.56
CA GLY A 259 -8.75 28.34 -8.43
C GLY A 259 -9.31 28.65 -9.82
N MET A 260 -8.47 29.21 -10.71
CA MET A 260 -8.81 29.24 -12.14
C MET A 260 -8.68 27.83 -12.69
N ALA A 261 -9.82 27.13 -12.74
CA ALA A 261 -9.89 25.73 -13.11
C ALA A 261 -9.57 25.46 -14.57
#